data_AF-A0A1S8KYE1-F1
#
_entry.id   AF-A0A1S8KYE1-F1
#
_cell.length_a   1.000
_cell.length_b   1.000
_cell.length_c   1.000
_cell.angle_alpha   90.00
_cell.angle_beta   90.00
_cell.angle_gamma   90.00
#
_symmetry.space_group_name_H-M   'P 1'
#
loop_
_entity.id
_entity.type
_entity.pdbx_description
1 polymer ?
#
loop_
_entity_poly.entity_id
_entity_poly.type
_entity_poly.pdbx_seq_one_letter_code
_entity_poly.pdbx_strand_id
1 'polypeptide(L)'
;MQHVIDNSNNITIEGKAIFLQSYCFLILKKPDSVIKNLNYTENLHLNPEILLSSAYQMKGDNKKAIAILQNYIYECIIGIVNACPNLMMLYSTEKEKAYKWADAIIKIENVLNISKINPSPNLSLLITAANISMMNNDTDKAIDFLEKYVDTALNPNMFPIKLKSNDFFDSLDDLFNSLDLGTTPPRNDKVIKEDIKKLLIEPIFEPLKSNENYIRLVKRINRI
;
A
#
# COMPACT_ATOMS: atom_id res chain seq x y z
N MET A 1 -32.46 -5.56 -17.62
CA MET A 1 -31.58 -5.60 -16.43
C MET A 1 -32.35 -5.97 -15.17
N GLN A 2 -33.48 -5.31 -14.85
CA GLN A 2 -34.29 -5.66 -13.67
C GLN A 2 -34.66 -7.16 -13.59
N HIS A 3 -35.12 -7.76 -14.69
CA HIS A 3 -35.40 -9.19 -14.76
C HIS A 3 -34.18 -10.10 -14.49
N VAL A 4 -32.95 -9.65 -14.73
CA VAL A 4 -31.73 -10.42 -14.44
C VAL A 4 -31.33 -10.24 -12.97
N ILE A 5 -31.54 -9.05 -12.41
CA ILE A 5 -31.30 -8.74 -10.99
C ILE A 5 -32.29 -9.55 -10.12
N ASP A 6 -33.57 -9.53 -10.47
CA ASP A 6 -34.64 -10.16 -9.66
C ASP A 6 -34.65 -11.70 -9.74
N ASN A 7 -33.96 -12.32 -10.72
CA ASN A 7 -34.03 -13.76 -10.98
C ASN A 7 -32.68 -14.50 -10.96
N SER A 8 -31.58 -13.84 -10.54
CA SER A 8 -30.29 -14.52 -10.42
C SER A 8 -29.96 -14.82 -8.96
N ASN A 9 -29.71 -16.08 -8.64
CA ASN A 9 -29.13 -16.50 -7.35
C ASN A 9 -27.59 -16.35 -7.33
N ASN A 10 -27.02 -15.62 -8.30
CA ASN A 10 -25.58 -15.46 -8.47
C ASN A 10 -25.21 -14.01 -8.21
N ILE A 11 -24.69 -13.77 -7.01
CA ILE A 11 -24.35 -12.45 -6.47
C ILE A 11 -23.43 -11.66 -7.43
N THR A 12 -22.54 -12.34 -8.16
CA THR A 12 -21.64 -11.73 -9.15
C THR A 12 -22.36 -11.25 -10.42
N ILE A 13 -23.45 -11.91 -10.84
CA ILE A 13 -24.26 -11.55 -12.02
C ILE A 13 -25.21 -10.39 -11.69
N GLU A 14 -25.89 -10.49 -10.55
CA GLU A 14 -26.72 -9.44 -9.98
C GLU A 14 -25.93 -8.13 -9.89
N GLY A 15 -24.73 -8.24 -9.34
CA GLY A 15 -23.83 -7.14 -9.24
C GLY A 15 -23.46 -6.49 -10.59
N LYS A 16 -23.10 -7.30 -11.60
CA LYS A 16 -22.67 -6.77 -12.91
C LYS A 16 -23.82 -6.06 -13.61
N ALA A 17 -25.05 -6.55 -13.41
CA ALA A 17 -26.26 -5.92 -13.93
C ALA A 17 -26.56 -4.59 -13.21
N ILE A 18 -26.42 -4.53 -11.89
CA ILE A 18 -26.57 -3.30 -11.09
C ILE A 18 -25.53 -2.25 -11.53
N PHE A 19 -24.30 -2.66 -11.80
CA PHE A 19 -23.26 -1.78 -12.29
C PHE A 19 -23.55 -1.22 -13.68
N LEU A 20 -23.89 -2.10 -14.63
CA LEU A 20 -24.20 -1.68 -16.00
C LEU A 20 -25.41 -0.73 -16.02
N GLN A 21 -26.41 -0.97 -15.17
CA GLN A 21 -27.56 -0.09 -15.01
C GLN A 21 -27.16 1.27 -14.42
N SER A 22 -26.30 1.26 -13.39
CA SER A 22 -25.78 2.49 -12.78
C SER A 22 -24.92 3.29 -13.76
N TYR A 23 -24.14 2.61 -14.60
CA TYR A 23 -23.39 3.24 -15.69
C TYR A 23 -24.31 3.86 -16.76
N CYS A 24 -25.40 3.18 -17.13
CA CYS A 24 -26.41 3.76 -18.01
C CYS A 24 -27.05 5.02 -17.39
N PHE A 25 -27.37 4.99 -16.10
CA PHE A 25 -27.90 6.17 -15.40
C PHE A 25 -26.91 7.34 -15.38
N LEU A 26 -25.60 7.05 -15.27
CA LEU A 26 -24.55 8.06 -15.37
C LEU A 26 -24.52 8.72 -16.76
N ILE A 27 -24.47 7.93 -17.84
CA ILE A 27 -24.51 8.45 -19.21
C ILE A 27 -25.76 9.33 -19.43
N LEU A 28 -26.88 8.92 -18.84
CA LEU A 28 -28.15 9.64 -18.91
C LEU A 28 -28.25 10.84 -17.95
N LYS A 29 -27.16 11.20 -17.24
CA LYS A 29 -27.10 12.31 -16.28
C LYS A 29 -28.15 12.23 -15.18
N LYS A 30 -28.40 11.03 -14.65
CA LYS A 30 -29.35 10.75 -13.55
C LYS A 30 -28.62 10.37 -12.24
N PRO A 31 -27.96 11.32 -11.55
CA PRO A 31 -27.07 11.02 -10.42
C PRO A 31 -27.79 10.41 -9.19
N ASP A 32 -29.01 10.84 -8.85
CA ASP A 32 -29.74 10.30 -7.70
C ASP A 32 -30.12 8.82 -7.88
N SER A 33 -30.34 8.40 -9.14
CA SER A 33 -30.59 7.00 -9.49
C SER A 33 -29.33 6.15 -9.38
N VAL A 34 -28.14 6.71 -9.64
CA VAL A 34 -26.86 6.02 -9.41
C VAL A 34 -26.64 5.77 -7.91
N ILE A 35 -26.85 6.81 -7.08
CA ILE A 35 -26.66 6.75 -5.63
C ILE A 35 -27.57 5.69 -4.99
N LYS A 36 -28.86 5.68 -5.35
CA LYS A 36 -29.82 4.69 -4.85
C LYS A 36 -29.44 3.26 -5.25
N ASN A 37 -28.94 3.07 -6.47
CA ASN A 37 -28.70 1.75 -7.04
C ASN A 37 -27.40 1.08 -6.55
N LEU A 38 -26.41 1.88 -6.11
CA LEU A 38 -25.13 1.36 -5.62
C LEU A 38 -25.05 1.22 -4.08
N ASN A 39 -26.00 1.78 -3.33
CA ASN A 39 -26.00 1.72 -1.87
C ASN A 39 -26.34 0.33 -1.27
N TYR A 40 -26.43 -0.74 -2.09
CA TYR A 40 -26.97 -2.05 -1.69
C TYR A 40 -26.18 -3.30 -2.14
N THR A 41 -24.89 -3.23 -2.52
CA THR A 41 -24.20 -4.42 -3.08
C THR A 41 -22.87 -4.76 -2.43
N GLU A 42 -22.82 -5.91 -1.74
CA GLU A 42 -21.66 -6.44 -1.01
C GLU A 42 -20.68 -7.28 -1.85
N ASN A 43 -20.89 -7.54 -3.14
CA ASN A 43 -20.13 -8.60 -3.85
C ASN A 43 -19.90 -8.37 -5.35
N LEU A 44 -19.37 -7.21 -5.67
CA LEU A 44 -18.63 -7.07 -6.92
C LEU A 44 -17.27 -6.44 -6.66
N HIS A 45 -16.29 -6.85 -7.48
CA HIS A 45 -15.16 -6.00 -7.79
C HIS A 45 -15.60 -4.86 -8.75
N LEU A 46 -16.55 -4.05 -8.29
CA LEU A 46 -16.80 -2.72 -8.83
C LEU A 46 -15.81 -1.78 -8.16
N ASN A 47 -15.45 -0.72 -8.88
CA ASN A 47 -14.79 0.44 -8.29
C ASN A 47 -15.86 1.55 -8.18
N PRO A 48 -16.82 1.45 -7.23
CA PRO A 48 -17.87 2.45 -7.06
C PRO A 48 -17.30 3.85 -6.84
N GLU A 49 -16.06 3.97 -6.35
CA GLU A 49 -15.31 5.21 -6.18
C GLU A 49 -15.13 5.95 -7.52
N ILE A 50 -14.81 5.22 -8.60
CA ILE A 50 -14.66 5.81 -9.94
C ILE A 50 -16.00 6.35 -10.44
N LEU A 51 -17.11 5.63 -10.20
CA LEU A 51 -18.42 6.09 -10.62
C LEU A 51 -18.94 7.26 -9.77
N LEU A 52 -18.73 7.18 -8.46
CA LEU A 52 -19.14 8.19 -7.49
C LEU A 52 -18.39 9.50 -7.73
N SER A 53 -17.08 9.45 -7.98
CA SER A 53 -16.29 10.61 -8.36
C SER A 53 -16.82 11.27 -9.63
N SER A 54 -17.18 10.48 -10.65
CA SER A 54 -17.80 10.97 -11.88
C SER A 54 -19.13 11.68 -11.60
N ALA A 55 -19.97 11.15 -10.71
CA ALA A 55 -21.23 11.78 -10.32
C ALA A 55 -21.01 13.13 -9.60
N TYR A 56 -20.03 13.23 -8.69
CA TYR A 56 -19.67 14.49 -8.03
C TYR A 56 -19.10 15.51 -9.02
N GLN A 57 -18.25 15.07 -9.95
CA GLN A 57 -17.75 15.92 -11.03
C GLN A 57 -18.90 16.49 -11.89
N MET A 58 -19.88 15.68 -12.25
CA MET A 58 -21.06 16.12 -13.01
C MET A 58 -21.94 17.13 -12.24
N LYS A 59 -21.92 17.10 -10.91
CA LYS A 59 -22.57 18.09 -10.05
C LYS A 59 -21.73 19.35 -9.82
N GLY A 60 -20.52 19.41 -10.36
CA GLY A 60 -19.57 20.52 -10.20
C GLY A 60 -18.73 20.46 -8.92
N ASP A 61 -18.84 19.40 -8.12
CA ASP A 61 -18.07 19.22 -6.89
C ASP A 61 -16.77 18.45 -7.16
N ASN A 62 -15.85 19.13 -7.84
CA ASN A 62 -14.57 18.54 -8.23
C ASN A 62 -13.68 18.20 -7.03
N LYS A 63 -13.78 18.94 -5.92
CA LYS A 63 -12.99 18.67 -4.71
C LYS A 63 -13.33 17.28 -4.16
N LYS A 64 -14.61 16.98 -4.04
CA LYS A 64 -15.06 15.67 -3.56
C LYS A 64 -14.75 14.54 -4.53
N ALA A 65 -14.86 14.80 -5.84
CA ALA A 65 -14.46 13.83 -6.87
C ALA A 65 -12.96 13.47 -6.77
N ILE A 66 -12.08 14.47 -6.56
CA ILE A 66 -10.63 14.27 -6.41
C ILE A 66 -10.32 13.45 -5.16
N ALA A 67 -10.90 13.81 -4.00
CA ALA A 67 -10.67 13.09 -2.75
C ALA A 67 -11.05 11.60 -2.87
N ILE A 68 -12.20 11.29 -3.47
CA ILE A 68 -12.65 9.91 -3.71
C ILE A 68 -11.63 9.13 -4.55
N LEU A 69 -11.14 9.73 -5.64
CA LEU A 69 -10.18 9.07 -6.53
C LEU A 69 -8.80 8.93 -5.87
N GLN A 70 -8.31 9.93 -5.15
CA GLN A 70 -7.04 9.83 -4.44
C GLN A 70 -7.07 8.74 -3.37
N ASN A 71 -8.16 8.65 -2.60
CA ASN A 71 -8.34 7.59 -1.60
C ASN A 71 -8.28 6.21 -2.27
N TYR A 72 -9.07 6.02 -3.34
CA TYR A 72 -9.10 4.77 -4.09
C TYR A 72 -7.72 4.38 -4.65
N ILE A 73 -7.03 5.33 -5.28
CA ILE A 73 -5.69 5.09 -5.85
C ILE A 73 -4.68 4.73 -4.75
N TYR A 74 -4.71 5.46 -3.62
CA TYR A 74 -3.83 5.19 -2.48
C TYR A 74 -4.06 3.79 -1.90
N GLU A 75 -5.32 3.41 -1.66
CA GLU A 75 -5.67 2.08 -1.17
C GLU A 75 -5.21 0.97 -2.12
N CYS A 76 -5.39 1.15 -3.44
CA CYS A 76 -4.90 0.21 -4.44
C CYS A 76 -3.37 0.03 -4.37
N ILE A 77 -2.63 1.15 -4.29
CA ILE A 77 -1.17 1.11 -4.21
C ILE A 77 -0.73 0.45 -2.91
N ILE A 78 -1.28 0.84 -1.76
CA ILE A 78 -0.93 0.25 -0.46
C ILE A 78 -1.27 -1.22 -0.41
N GLY A 79 -2.39 -1.65 -0.99
CA GLY A 79 -2.73 -3.07 -1.13
C GLY A 79 -1.63 -3.86 -1.86
N ILE A 80 -1.13 -3.32 -2.98
CA ILE A 80 -0.03 -3.92 -3.75
C ILE A 80 1.27 -3.96 -2.94
N VAL A 81 1.65 -2.83 -2.33
CA VAL A 81 2.88 -2.71 -1.53
C VAL A 81 2.85 -3.68 -0.34
N ASN A 82 1.72 -3.82 0.36
CA ASN A 82 1.58 -4.71 1.51
C ASN A 82 1.55 -6.19 1.13
N ALA A 83 1.03 -6.55 -0.04
CA ALA A 83 1.01 -7.94 -0.50
C ALA A 83 2.39 -8.40 -1.02
N CYS A 84 3.19 -7.47 -1.53
CA CYS A 84 4.42 -7.77 -2.25
C CYS A 84 5.47 -8.55 -1.44
N PRO A 85 5.78 -8.21 -0.16
CA PRO A 85 6.75 -8.98 0.64
C PRO A 85 6.39 -10.46 0.74
N ASN A 86 5.12 -10.77 0.99
CA ASN A 86 4.64 -12.16 1.09
C ASN A 86 4.78 -12.89 -0.26
N LEU A 87 4.44 -12.23 -1.36
CA LEU A 87 4.61 -12.79 -2.70
C LEU A 87 6.10 -13.04 -3.03
N MET A 88 6.98 -12.09 -2.69
CA MET A 88 8.42 -12.22 -2.90
C MET A 88 8.99 -13.41 -2.13
N MET A 89 8.56 -13.63 -0.88
CA MET A 89 9.01 -14.76 -0.08
C MET A 89 8.62 -16.11 -0.71
N LEU A 90 7.44 -16.19 -1.33
CA LEU A 90 7.04 -17.37 -2.11
C LEU A 90 7.93 -17.62 -3.34
N TYR A 91 8.59 -16.57 -3.85
CA TYR A 91 9.62 -16.65 -4.91
C TYR A 91 11.05 -16.75 -4.36
N SER A 92 11.25 -17.12 -3.09
CA SER A 92 12.59 -17.18 -2.47
C SER A 92 13.57 -18.09 -3.22
N THR A 93 13.10 -19.18 -3.85
CA THR A 93 13.94 -20.07 -4.69
C THR A 93 14.12 -19.57 -6.13
N GLU A 94 13.37 -18.55 -6.54
CA GLU A 94 13.43 -17.89 -7.85
C GLU A 94 13.82 -16.40 -7.67
N LYS A 95 14.98 -16.14 -7.02
CA LYS A 95 15.37 -14.81 -6.54
C LYS A 95 15.22 -13.68 -7.55
N GLU A 96 15.49 -13.92 -8.83
CA GLU A 96 15.34 -12.91 -9.90
C GLU A 96 13.89 -12.42 -10.05
N LYS A 97 12.88 -13.28 -9.83
CA LYS A 97 11.47 -12.87 -9.79
C LYS A 97 11.18 -12.01 -8.56
N ALA A 98 11.68 -12.41 -7.40
CA ALA A 98 11.52 -11.63 -6.17
C ALA A 98 12.18 -10.24 -6.29
N TYR A 99 13.39 -10.17 -6.87
CA TYR A 99 14.09 -8.90 -7.09
C TYR A 99 13.37 -7.98 -8.08
N LYS A 100 12.75 -8.52 -9.13
CA LYS A 100 11.92 -7.72 -10.05
C LYS A 100 10.73 -7.07 -9.35
N TRP A 101 10.07 -7.81 -8.45
CA TRP A 101 9.00 -7.27 -7.63
C TRP A 101 9.51 -6.19 -6.67
N ALA A 102 10.61 -6.45 -5.96
CA ALA A 102 11.23 -5.45 -5.08
C ALA A 102 11.58 -4.16 -5.84
N ASP A 103 12.21 -4.27 -7.01
CA ASP A 103 12.58 -3.12 -7.85
C ASP A 103 11.36 -2.34 -8.34
N ALA A 104 10.29 -3.03 -8.76
CA ALA A 104 9.05 -2.39 -9.16
C ALA A 104 8.41 -1.57 -8.03
N ILE A 105 8.32 -2.16 -6.82
CA ILE A 105 7.75 -1.45 -5.67
C ILE A 105 8.65 -0.30 -5.21
N ILE A 106 9.98 -0.46 -5.19
CA ILE A 106 10.92 0.61 -4.87
C ILE A 106 10.77 1.78 -5.85
N LYS A 107 10.54 1.51 -7.14
CA LYS A 107 10.27 2.57 -8.14
C LYS A 107 8.95 3.28 -7.87
N ILE A 108 7.89 2.55 -7.55
CA ILE A 108 6.59 3.14 -7.18
C ILE A 108 6.74 4.03 -5.95
N GLU A 109 7.40 3.53 -4.90
CA GLU A 109 7.73 4.27 -3.68
C GLU A 109 8.47 5.57 -4.02
N ASN A 110 9.55 5.51 -4.80
CA ASN A 110 10.34 6.68 -5.14
C ASN A 110 9.58 7.72 -5.96
N VAL A 111 8.71 7.29 -6.88
CA VAL A 111 7.95 8.19 -7.75
C VAL A 111 6.80 8.85 -6.99
N LEU A 112 6.05 8.07 -6.21
CA LEU A 112 4.84 8.53 -5.54
C LEU A 112 5.08 8.96 -4.09
N ASN A 113 6.30 8.77 -3.57
CA ASN A 113 6.73 9.15 -2.24
C ASN A 113 5.81 8.59 -1.14
N ILE A 114 5.49 7.30 -1.24
CA ILE A 114 4.50 6.63 -0.38
C ILE A 114 5.00 6.57 1.07
N SER A 115 6.30 6.50 1.31
CA SER A 115 6.91 6.53 2.64
C SER A 115 6.71 7.85 3.39
N LYS A 116 6.46 8.98 2.70
CA LYS A 116 5.98 10.21 3.36
C LYS A 116 4.59 10.05 3.96
N ILE A 117 3.78 9.16 3.39
CA ILE A 117 2.42 8.85 3.86
C ILE A 117 2.48 7.77 4.93
N ASN A 118 3.07 6.62 4.60
CA ASN A 118 3.25 5.49 5.51
C ASN A 118 4.57 4.79 5.19
N PRO A 119 5.61 4.92 6.04
CA PRO A 119 6.91 4.32 5.75
C PRO A 119 6.99 2.82 6.10
N SER A 120 6.02 2.29 6.85
CA SER A 120 6.07 0.91 7.39
C SER A 120 6.12 -0.17 6.30
N PRO A 121 5.33 -0.11 5.21
CA PRO A 121 5.32 -1.13 4.16
C PRO A 121 6.66 -1.24 3.44
N ASN A 122 7.36 -0.11 3.21
CA ASN A 122 8.65 -0.11 2.54
C ASN A 122 9.75 -0.81 3.38
N LEU A 123 9.74 -0.62 4.70
CA LEU A 123 10.66 -1.35 5.59
C LEU A 123 10.45 -2.88 5.50
N SER A 124 9.19 -3.33 5.49
CA SER A 124 8.83 -4.74 5.35
C SER A 124 9.31 -5.35 4.02
N LEU A 125 9.16 -4.60 2.93
CA LEU A 125 9.66 -5.00 1.61
C LEU A 125 11.19 -5.16 1.61
N LEU A 126 11.91 -4.15 2.11
CA LEU A 126 13.37 -4.11 2.06
C LEU A 126 14.00 -5.22 2.92
N ILE A 127 13.49 -5.46 4.13
CA ILE A 127 14.00 -6.54 4.97
C ILE A 127 13.71 -7.92 4.36
N THR A 128 12.55 -8.09 3.73
CA THR A 128 12.19 -9.32 3.03
C THR A 128 13.12 -9.58 1.84
N ALA A 129 13.45 -8.55 1.06
CA ALA A 129 14.40 -8.66 -0.04
C ALA A 129 15.81 -9.04 0.45
N ALA A 130 16.26 -8.48 1.57
CA ALA A 130 17.54 -8.85 2.19
C ALA A 130 17.54 -10.31 2.67
N ASN A 131 16.46 -10.76 3.31
CA ASN A 131 16.30 -12.16 3.73
C ASN A 131 16.34 -13.13 2.55
N ILE A 132 15.63 -12.83 1.46
CA ILE A 132 15.66 -13.65 0.23
C ILE A 132 17.07 -13.68 -0.36
N SER A 133 17.78 -12.56 -0.33
CA SER A 133 19.18 -12.49 -0.79
C SER A 133 20.07 -13.42 0.01
N MET A 134 19.95 -13.39 1.35
CA MET A 134 20.69 -14.29 2.24
C MET A 134 20.34 -15.77 2.05
N MET A 135 19.06 -16.11 1.84
CA MET A 135 18.63 -17.49 1.52
C MET A 135 19.28 -18.03 0.23
N ASN A 136 19.72 -17.13 -0.66
CA ASN A 136 20.38 -17.45 -1.91
C ASN A 136 21.90 -17.20 -1.89
N ASN A 137 22.49 -17.00 -0.70
CA ASN A 137 23.91 -16.68 -0.50
C ASN A 137 24.39 -15.42 -1.26
N ASP A 138 23.47 -14.51 -1.57
CA ASP A 138 23.73 -13.28 -2.33
C ASP A 138 24.03 -12.13 -1.35
N THR A 139 25.21 -12.20 -0.73
CA THR A 139 25.58 -11.30 0.37
C THR A 139 25.67 -9.82 -0.05
N ASP A 140 26.14 -9.55 -1.26
CA ASP A 140 26.20 -8.18 -1.80
C ASP A 140 24.80 -7.59 -1.96
N LYS A 141 23.85 -8.34 -2.52
CA LYS A 141 22.46 -7.90 -2.61
C LYS A 141 21.79 -7.73 -1.25
N ALA A 142 22.09 -8.61 -0.31
CA ALA A 142 21.58 -8.46 1.06
C ALA A 142 22.02 -7.11 1.63
N ILE A 143 23.30 -6.75 1.50
CA ILE A 143 23.83 -5.47 1.96
C ILE A 143 23.18 -4.29 1.24
N ASP A 144 22.99 -4.35 -0.07
CA ASP A 144 22.28 -3.31 -0.84
C ASP A 144 20.89 -3.02 -0.26
N PHE A 145 20.11 -4.06 0.04
CA PHE A 145 18.77 -3.93 0.60
C PHE A 145 18.79 -3.46 2.06
N LEU A 146 19.74 -3.94 2.87
CA LEU A 146 19.92 -3.50 4.25
C LEU A 146 20.35 -2.04 4.35
N GLU A 147 21.16 -1.54 3.40
CA GLU A 147 21.54 -0.13 3.33
C GLU A 147 20.29 0.74 3.10
N LYS A 148 19.45 0.39 2.11
CA LYS A 148 18.17 1.07 1.87
C LYS A 148 17.22 0.99 3.06
N TYR A 149 17.19 -0.15 3.75
CA TYR A 149 16.38 -0.35 4.95
C TYR A 149 16.80 0.61 6.06
N VAL A 150 18.11 0.70 6.34
CA VAL A 150 18.66 1.61 7.35
C VAL A 150 18.45 3.07 6.95
N ASP A 151 18.64 3.42 5.68
CA ASP A 151 18.37 4.78 5.18
C ASP A 151 16.90 5.18 5.37
N THR A 152 15.98 4.27 5.06
CA THR A 152 14.53 4.49 5.25
C THR A 152 14.21 4.68 6.73
N ALA A 153 14.76 3.83 7.59
CA ALA A 153 14.50 3.87 9.02
C ALA A 153 15.08 5.14 9.70
N LEU A 154 16.25 5.61 9.24
CA LEU A 154 16.89 6.82 9.75
C LEU A 154 16.40 8.12 9.11
N ASN A 155 15.40 8.05 8.22
CA ASN A 155 14.82 9.25 7.63
C ASN A 155 14.28 10.16 8.76
N PRO A 156 14.66 11.46 8.81
CA PRO A 156 14.20 12.37 9.86
C PRO A 156 12.68 12.52 9.94
N ASN A 157 11.96 12.24 8.85
CA ASN A 157 10.51 12.32 8.78
C ASN A 157 9.81 10.99 9.12
N MET A 158 10.57 9.92 9.44
CA MET A 158 10.05 8.61 9.81
C MET A 158 9.23 8.65 11.10
N PHE A 159 9.73 9.40 12.10
CA PHE A 159 9.14 9.46 13.45
C PHE A 159 8.69 10.89 13.81
N PRO A 160 7.57 11.05 14.56
CA PRO A 160 6.66 9.99 14.95
C PRO A 160 5.94 9.40 13.74
N ILE A 161 5.72 8.08 13.76
CA ILE A 161 5.03 7.42 12.64
C ILE A 161 3.59 7.92 12.66
N LYS A 162 3.23 8.65 11.61
CA LYS A 162 1.90 9.22 11.47
C LYS A 162 1.54 9.27 9.99
N LEU A 163 0.33 8.82 9.67
CA LEU A 163 -0.24 8.95 8.34
C LEU A 163 -0.39 10.44 7.99
N LYS A 164 0.17 10.84 6.84
CA LYS A 164 0.19 12.22 6.35
C LYS A 164 -0.01 12.24 4.84
N SER A 165 -0.55 13.33 4.32
CA SER A 165 -0.59 13.57 2.87
C SER A 165 0.79 13.84 2.27
N ASN A 166 0.87 13.75 0.94
CA ASN A 166 2.04 14.18 0.16
C ASN A 166 1.60 14.95 -1.10
N ASP A 167 2.56 15.30 -1.97
CA ASP A 167 2.32 16.13 -3.17
C ASP A 167 1.39 15.47 -4.21
N PHE A 168 1.27 14.14 -4.21
CA PHE A 168 0.36 13.38 -5.09
C PHE A 168 -0.98 13.07 -4.41
N PHE A 169 -0.95 12.88 -3.09
CA PHE A 169 -2.06 12.46 -2.26
C PHE A 169 -2.35 13.51 -1.19
N ASP A 170 -2.79 14.69 -1.64
CA ASP A 170 -3.05 15.87 -0.82
C ASP A 170 -4.46 15.90 -0.20
N SER A 171 -5.31 14.93 -0.54
CA SER A 171 -6.72 14.86 -0.17
C SER A 171 -7.08 13.55 0.57
N LEU A 172 -6.19 13.06 1.45
CA LEU A 172 -6.38 11.83 2.23
C LEU A 172 -6.88 12.04 3.66
N ASP A 173 -7.05 13.29 4.11
CA ASP A 173 -7.40 13.58 5.51
C ASP A 173 -8.70 12.92 5.94
N ASP A 174 -9.74 12.94 5.09
CA ASP A 174 -11.02 12.30 5.39
C ASP A 174 -10.87 10.78 5.54
N LEU A 175 -10.02 10.14 4.71
CA LEU A 175 -9.73 8.72 4.81
C LEU A 175 -9.06 8.42 6.16
N PHE A 176 -8.02 9.16 6.52
CA PHE A 176 -7.29 8.90 7.76
C PHE A 176 -8.09 9.22 9.02
N ASN A 177 -8.96 10.23 8.97
CA ASN A 177 -9.88 10.55 10.06
C ASN A 177 -10.97 9.50 10.24
N SER A 178 -11.28 8.70 9.22
CA SER A 178 -12.25 7.61 9.30
C SER A 178 -11.71 6.33 9.95
N LEU A 179 -10.39 6.22 10.14
CA LEU A 179 -9.76 5.05 10.76
C LEU A 179 -10.02 5.03 12.28
N ASP A 180 -10.42 3.88 12.82
CA ASP A 180 -10.70 3.71 14.27
C ASP A 180 -9.52 4.09 15.18
N LEU A 181 -8.29 3.87 14.70
CA LEU A 181 -7.05 4.20 15.40
C LEU A 181 -6.49 5.58 14.98
N GLY A 182 -7.17 6.26 14.05
CA GLY A 182 -6.73 7.48 13.40
C GLY A 182 -5.41 7.32 12.62
N THR A 183 -4.62 8.39 12.61
CA THR A 183 -3.35 8.47 11.86
C THR A 183 -2.13 7.84 12.54
N THR A 184 -2.25 7.39 13.79
CA THR A 184 -1.11 6.88 14.58
C THR A 184 -1.13 5.36 14.68
N PRO A 185 0.04 4.68 14.65
CA PRO A 185 0.10 3.24 14.80
C PRO A 185 -0.38 2.81 16.21
N PRO A 186 -0.92 1.58 16.35
CA PRO A 186 -1.35 1.06 17.65
C PRO A 186 -0.20 0.82 18.63
N ARG A 187 1.05 0.76 18.12
CA ARG A 187 2.27 0.56 18.90
C ARG A 187 3.04 1.87 18.98
N ASN A 188 3.66 2.13 20.13
CA ASN A 188 4.46 3.34 20.29
C ASN A 188 5.78 3.28 19.49
N ASP A 189 6.32 4.46 19.18
CA ASP A 189 7.55 4.60 18.38
C ASP A 189 8.75 3.88 18.99
N LYS A 190 8.86 3.84 20.32
CA LYS A 190 9.98 3.17 21.01
C LYS A 190 10.00 1.68 20.71
N VAL A 191 8.85 1.00 20.77
CA VAL A 191 8.73 -0.42 20.42
C VAL A 191 9.06 -0.64 18.95
N ILE A 192 8.54 0.22 18.06
CA ILE A 192 8.79 0.10 16.62
C ILE A 192 10.29 0.27 16.29
N LYS A 193 10.97 1.24 16.91
CA LYS A 193 12.43 1.43 16.76
C LYS A 193 13.22 0.21 17.22
N GLU A 194 12.85 -0.40 18.33
CA GLU A 194 13.50 -1.62 18.82
C GLU A 194 13.25 -2.82 17.89
N ASP A 195 12.05 -2.97 17.33
CA ASP A 195 11.76 -4.00 16.34
C ASP A 195 12.60 -3.81 15.07
N ILE A 196 12.73 -2.57 14.58
CA ILE A 196 13.57 -2.23 13.42
C ILE A 196 15.03 -2.63 13.65
N LYS A 197 15.58 -2.33 14.84
CA LYS A 197 16.95 -2.73 15.20
C LYS A 197 17.11 -4.25 15.25
N LYS A 198 16.13 -4.96 15.83
CA LYS A 198 16.15 -6.42 15.98
C LYS A 198 16.16 -7.15 14.64
N LEU A 199 15.38 -6.67 13.66
CA LEU A 199 15.34 -7.24 12.32
C LEU A 199 16.73 -7.25 11.65
N LEU A 200 17.56 -6.23 11.92
CA LEU A 200 18.90 -6.12 11.35
C LEU A 200 19.93 -7.05 12.00
N ILE A 201 19.60 -7.75 13.09
CA ILE A 201 20.50 -8.66 13.80
C ILE A 201 19.94 -10.09 13.87
N GLU A 202 18.97 -10.42 13.02
CA GLU A 202 18.42 -11.76 12.94
C GLU A 202 19.47 -12.81 12.53
N PRO A 203 19.32 -14.08 12.95
CA PRO A 203 20.30 -15.14 12.69
C PRO A 203 20.65 -15.34 11.21
N ILE A 204 19.73 -15.01 10.30
CA ILE A 204 19.95 -15.11 8.85
C ILE A 204 21.10 -14.21 8.36
N PHE A 205 21.42 -13.14 9.10
CA PHE A 205 22.51 -12.20 8.79
C PHE A 205 23.81 -12.52 9.53
N GLU A 206 23.90 -13.61 10.30
CA GLU A 206 25.14 -14.07 10.94
C GLU A 206 26.33 -14.15 9.97
N PRO A 207 26.19 -14.66 8.71
CA PRO A 207 27.30 -14.69 7.76
C PRO A 207 27.85 -13.30 7.39
N LEU A 208 27.09 -12.23 7.61
CA LEU A 208 27.51 -10.85 7.31
C LEU A 208 28.27 -10.18 8.46
N LYS A 209 28.38 -10.81 9.64
CA LYS A 209 28.98 -10.16 10.84
C LYS A 209 30.43 -9.72 10.66
N SER A 210 31.19 -10.34 9.77
CA SER A 210 32.56 -9.95 9.43
C SER A 210 32.65 -8.91 8.31
N ASN A 211 31.53 -8.59 7.63
CA ASN A 211 31.50 -7.62 6.54
C ASN A 211 31.47 -6.18 7.10
N GLU A 212 32.42 -5.35 6.67
CA GLU A 212 32.58 -3.97 7.16
C GLU A 212 31.35 -3.09 6.89
N ASN A 213 30.68 -3.26 5.73
CA ASN A 213 29.47 -2.51 5.40
C ASN A 213 28.32 -2.89 6.33
N TYR A 214 28.14 -4.19 6.60
CA TYR A 214 27.11 -4.64 7.54
C TYR A 214 27.37 -4.13 8.97
N ILE A 215 28.62 -4.19 9.46
CA ILE A 215 29.00 -3.62 10.76
C ILE A 215 28.67 -2.13 10.83
N ARG A 216 28.94 -1.38 9.75
CA ARG A 216 28.58 0.05 9.63
C ARG A 216 27.08 0.26 9.72
N LEU A 217 26.29 -0.57 9.04
CA LEU A 217 24.82 -0.50 9.05
C LEU A 217 24.24 -0.74 10.45
N VAL A 218 24.70 -1.78 11.15
CA VAL A 218 24.30 -2.07 12.53
C VAL A 218 24.64 -0.91 13.48
N LYS A 219 25.81 -0.29 13.31
CA LYS A 219 26.18 0.91 14.11
C LYS A 219 25.27 2.11 13.81
N ARG A 220 24.87 2.30 12.55
CA ARG A 220 24.01 3.40 12.14
C ARG A 220 22.59 3.25 12.67
N ILE A 221 21.98 2.07 12.53
CA ILE A 221 20.58 1.86 12.94
C ILE A 221 20.38 2.01 14.46
N ASN A 222 21.42 1.77 15.26
CA ASN A 222 21.37 1.97 16.70
C ASN A 222 21.15 3.43 17.14
N ARG A 223 21.24 4.39 16.20
CA ARG A 223 21.00 5.83 16.43
C ARG A 223 19.54 6.26 16.23
N ILE A 224 18.67 5.37 15.74
CA ILE A 224 17.25 5.65 15.45
C ILE A 224 16.44 5.98 16.70
#